data_AF-A0A0F5VI41-F1
#
_entry.id   AF-A0A0F5VI41-F1
#
_cell.length_a   1.000
_cell.length_b   1.000
_cell.length_c   1.000
_cell.angle_alpha   90.00
_cell.angle_beta   90.00
_cell.angle_gamma   90.00
#
_symmetry.space_group_name_H-M   'P 1'
#
loop_
_entity.id
_entity.type
_entity.pdbx_description
1 polymer ?
#
loop_
_entity_poly.entity_id
_entity_poly.type
_entity_poly.pdbx_seq_one_letter_code
_entity_poly.pdbx_strand_id
1 'polypeptide(L)'
;PDSTVTEEAMRSCRLTAHISTKLNRSHTVCGATALILPTLGRTERDVQASGEQFVTVENSMSEVHTSQGRLGPASPLLLSEVAILSRLARRTLDGRTDIP
;
A
#
# COMPACT_ATOMS: atom_id res chain seq x y z
N PRO A 1 23.10 -2.78 0.45
CA PRO A 1 24.15 -1.76 0.71
C PRO A 1 23.47 -0.47 1.17
N ASP A 2 24.03 0.23 2.14
CA ASP A 2 23.43 1.41 2.83
C ASP A 2 22.23 1.14 3.76
N SER A 3 22.04 -0.13 4.17
CA SER A 3 20.98 -0.52 5.10
C SER A 3 21.12 0.21 6.44
N THR A 4 22.31 0.25 7.04
CA THR A 4 22.52 0.89 8.35
C THR A 4 22.13 2.37 8.35
N VAL A 5 22.55 3.13 7.34
CA VAL A 5 22.23 4.56 7.21
C VAL A 5 20.73 4.77 7.04
N THR A 6 20.09 3.96 6.19
CA THR A 6 18.63 4.02 5.99
C THR A 6 17.89 3.68 7.28
N GLU A 7 18.36 2.67 8.01
CA GLU A 7 17.72 2.25 9.26
C GLU A 7 17.84 3.31 10.37
N GLU A 8 18.99 3.98 10.48
CA GLU A 8 19.16 5.12 11.40
C GLU A 8 18.20 6.27 11.06
N ALA A 9 18.10 6.63 9.78
CA ALA A 9 17.16 7.65 9.32
C ALA A 9 15.70 7.27 9.65
N MET A 10 15.30 6.02 9.38
CA MET A 10 13.95 5.53 9.70
C MET A 10 13.64 5.60 11.21
N ARG A 11 14.61 5.27 12.08
CA ARG A 11 14.46 5.38 13.54
C ARG A 11 14.31 6.82 14.01
N SER A 12 14.81 7.79 13.27
CA SER A 12 14.69 9.22 13.60
C SER A 12 13.29 9.81 13.30
N CYS A 13 12.46 9.12 12.51
CA CYS A 13 11.14 9.62 12.15
C CYS A 13 10.17 9.63 13.34
N ARG A 14 9.33 10.68 13.43
CA ARG A 14 8.22 10.70 14.42
C ARG A 14 7.14 9.66 14.11
N LEU A 15 6.92 9.39 12.83
CA LEU A 15 5.94 8.43 12.34
C LEU A 15 6.50 7.69 11.13
N THR A 16 6.38 6.37 11.13
CA THR A 16 6.64 5.51 9.98
C THR A 16 5.38 4.73 9.63
N ALA A 17 4.88 4.87 8.41
CA ALA A 17 3.70 4.15 7.94
C ALA A 17 4.04 3.30 6.73
N HIS A 18 3.66 2.03 6.77
CA HIS A 18 3.88 1.09 5.66
C HIS A 18 2.54 0.51 5.20
N ILE A 19 2.26 0.61 3.90
CA ILE A 19 1.21 -0.19 3.26
C ILE A 19 1.86 -1.50 2.85
N SER A 20 1.35 -2.64 3.30
CA SER A 20 2.07 -3.92 3.15
C SER A 20 1.15 -5.12 2.99
N THR A 21 1.50 -6.00 2.06
CA THR A 21 0.82 -7.28 1.80
C THR A 21 1.28 -8.39 2.74
N LYS A 22 2.49 -8.24 3.30
CA LYS A 22 3.11 -9.18 4.25
C LYS A 22 4.08 -8.45 5.16
N LEU A 23 4.40 -9.06 6.29
CA LEU A 23 5.45 -8.56 7.16
C LEU A 23 6.82 -8.66 6.49
N ASN A 24 7.64 -7.64 6.72
CA ASN A 24 8.99 -7.49 6.19
C ASN A 24 9.92 -7.02 7.32
N ARG A 25 11.23 -7.29 7.19
CA ARG A 25 12.26 -6.76 8.07
C ARG A 25 12.20 -5.23 8.22
N SER A 26 11.79 -4.51 7.18
CA SER A 26 11.61 -3.05 7.28
C SER A 26 10.63 -2.63 8.39
N HIS A 27 9.67 -3.49 8.75
CA HIS A 27 8.73 -3.21 9.84
C HIS A 27 9.35 -3.30 11.24
N THR A 28 10.53 -3.90 11.37
CA THR A 28 11.27 -3.95 12.65
C THR A 28 12.20 -2.75 12.83
N VAL A 29 12.26 -1.87 11.83
CA VAL A 29 13.05 -0.63 11.86
C VAL A 29 12.10 0.53 11.67
N CYS A 30 11.57 1.04 12.78
CA CYS A 30 10.52 2.04 12.79
C CYS A 30 10.91 3.28 13.60
N GLY A 31 10.16 4.35 13.35
CA GLY A 31 10.25 5.58 14.12
C GLY A 31 9.53 5.48 15.46
N ALA A 32 9.29 6.63 16.10
CA ALA A 32 8.62 6.69 17.41
C ALA A 32 7.22 6.06 17.42
N THR A 33 6.47 6.25 16.33
CA THR A 33 5.19 5.58 16.09
C THR A 33 5.23 4.82 14.76
N ALA A 34 4.79 3.57 14.76
CA ALA A 34 4.76 2.72 13.58
C ALA A 34 3.33 2.28 13.23
N LEU A 35 2.93 2.47 11.98
CA LEU A 35 1.67 1.96 11.44
C LEU A 35 1.95 0.98 10.31
N ILE A 36 1.30 -0.18 10.34
CA ILE A 36 1.23 -1.09 9.21
C ILE A 36 -0.22 -1.11 8.76
N LEU A 37 -0.44 -0.79 7.48
CA LEU A 37 -1.74 -0.79 6.83
C LEU A 37 -1.79 -2.01 5.91
N PRO A 38 -2.47 -3.10 6.31
CA PRO A 38 -2.57 -4.29 5.50
C PRO A 38 -3.30 -4.00 4.18
N THR A 39 -2.68 -4.39 3.06
CA THR A 39 -3.28 -4.23 1.72
C THR A 39 -3.45 -5.57 1.04
N LEU A 40 -4.39 -5.63 0.10
CA LEU A 40 -4.53 -6.72 -0.84
C LEU A 40 -3.23 -6.94 -1.63
N GLY A 41 -2.82 -8.19 -1.75
CA GLY A 41 -1.81 -8.65 -2.67
C GLY A 41 -2.35 -8.79 -4.09
N ARG A 42 -1.43 -8.80 -5.07
CA ARG A 42 -1.74 -8.86 -6.50
C ARG A 42 -2.60 -10.07 -6.91
N THR A 43 -2.52 -11.16 -6.16
CA THR A 43 -3.25 -12.41 -6.43
C THR A 43 -4.67 -12.41 -5.85
N GLU A 44 -5.00 -11.46 -5.00
CA GLU A 44 -6.30 -11.35 -4.32
C GLU A 44 -7.25 -10.46 -5.12
N ARG A 45 -8.53 -10.83 -5.17
CA ARG A 45 -9.57 -10.04 -5.84
C ARG A 45 -9.79 -8.73 -5.10
N ASP A 46 -9.75 -7.63 -5.84
CA ASP A 46 -10.20 -6.33 -5.35
C ASP A 46 -11.64 -6.09 -5.79
N VAL A 47 -12.58 -6.12 -4.84
CA VAL A 47 -14.00 -5.89 -5.11
C VAL A 47 -14.42 -4.57 -4.45
N GLN A 48 -14.79 -3.61 -5.29
CA GLN A 48 -15.28 -2.30 -4.86
C GLN A 48 -16.80 -2.20 -5.09
N ALA A 49 -17.41 -1.12 -4.63
CA ALA A 49 -18.83 -0.86 -4.86
C ALA A 49 -19.20 -0.81 -6.36
N SER A 50 -18.26 -0.43 -7.22
CA SER A 50 -18.38 -0.43 -8.68
C SER A 50 -18.15 -1.80 -9.34
N GLY A 51 -17.83 -2.84 -8.56
CA GLY A 51 -17.53 -4.18 -9.04
C GLY A 51 -16.05 -4.58 -8.86
N GLU A 52 -15.67 -5.69 -9.49
CA GLU A 52 -14.30 -6.21 -9.45
C GLU A 52 -13.35 -5.30 -10.23
N GLN A 53 -12.23 -4.95 -9.60
CA GLN A 53 -11.22 -4.05 -10.15
C GLN A 53 -10.05 -4.83 -10.74
N PHE A 54 -9.37 -4.21 -11.71
CA PHE A 54 -8.12 -4.70 -12.27
C PHE A 54 -7.16 -3.53 -12.50
N VAL A 55 -5.88 -3.83 -12.61
CA VAL A 55 -4.86 -2.84 -12.99
C VAL A 55 -4.17 -3.29 -14.29
N THR A 56 -3.60 -2.35 -15.03
CA THR A 56 -2.74 -2.69 -16.17
C THR A 56 -1.28 -2.70 -15.73
N VAL A 57 -0.49 -3.60 -16.31
CA VAL A 57 0.94 -3.71 -16.06
C VAL A 57 1.69 -3.87 -17.37
N GLU A 58 2.88 -3.28 -17.43
CA GLU A 58 3.83 -3.47 -18.53
C GLU A 58 4.88 -4.52 -18.11
N ASN A 59 5.23 -5.43 -19.03
CA ASN A 59 6.31 -6.40 -18.83
C ASN A 59 7.61 -5.95 -19.52
N SER A 60 8.70 -6.71 -19.34
CA SER A 60 10.02 -6.38 -19.93
C SER A 60 10.06 -6.37 -21.47
N MET A 61 8.99 -6.81 -22.13
CA MET A 61 8.84 -6.84 -23.59
C MET A 61 7.93 -5.71 -24.09
N SER A 62 7.62 -4.73 -23.23
CA SER A 62 6.73 -3.59 -23.51
C SER A 62 5.29 -3.98 -23.88
N GLU A 63 4.81 -5.11 -23.36
CA GLU A 63 3.41 -5.51 -23.52
C GLU A 63 2.56 -5.08 -22.32
N VAL A 64 1.51 -4.33 -22.59
CA VAL A 64 0.51 -3.92 -21.59
C VAL A 64 -0.60 -4.96 -21.52
N HIS A 65 -0.82 -5.51 -20.33
CA HIS A 65 -1.88 -6.49 -20.09
C HIS A 65 -2.56 -6.27 -18.74
N THR A 66 -3.70 -6.92 -18.53
CA THR A 66 -4.45 -6.84 -17.29
C THR A 66 -3.80 -7.71 -16.21
N SER A 67 -3.67 -7.15 -15.01
CA SER A 67 -3.32 -7.85 -13.78
C SER A 67 -4.53 -7.84 -12.86
N GLN A 68 -5.06 -9.02 -12.58
CA GLN A 68 -6.24 -9.23 -11.76
C GLN A 68 -6.03 -10.44 -10.86
N GLY A 69 -6.23 -10.23 -9.56
CA GLY A 69 -6.20 -11.32 -8.59
C GLY A 69 -7.40 -12.24 -8.75
N ARG A 70 -7.24 -13.52 -8.42
CA ARG A 70 -8.32 -14.55 -8.55
C ARG A 70 -8.68 -15.19 -7.22
N LEU A 71 -7.82 -15.05 -6.21
CA LEU A 71 -8.02 -15.59 -4.87
C LEU A 71 -8.93 -14.67 -4.06
N GLY A 72 -9.68 -15.25 -3.12
CA GLY A 72 -10.35 -14.45 -2.09
C GLY A 72 -9.31 -13.76 -1.20
N PRO A 73 -9.59 -12.56 -0.67
CA PRO A 73 -8.72 -11.92 0.31
C PRO A 73 -8.46 -12.79 1.53
N ALA A 74 -7.23 -12.79 2.04
CA ALA A 74 -6.84 -13.53 3.23
C ALA A 74 -7.56 -13.04 4.51
N SER A 75 -8.06 -11.81 4.50
CA SER A 75 -8.87 -11.23 5.56
C SER A 75 -9.87 -10.24 4.98
N PRO A 76 -11.11 -10.15 5.54
CA PRO A 76 -12.10 -9.16 5.12
C PRO A 76 -11.72 -7.72 5.47
N LEU A 77 -10.67 -7.52 6.28
CA LEU A 77 -10.16 -6.20 6.64
C LEU A 77 -9.19 -5.62 5.61
N LEU A 78 -8.73 -6.44 4.65
CA LEU A 78 -7.81 -5.99 3.62
C LEU A 78 -8.52 -5.04 2.65
N LEU A 79 -7.81 -3.99 2.27
CA LEU A 79 -8.25 -3.00 1.30
C LEU A 79 -7.19 -2.92 0.20
N SER A 80 -7.56 -2.49 -1.01
CA SER A 80 -6.54 -2.12 -2.00
C SER A 80 -5.79 -0.87 -1.56
N GLU A 81 -4.55 -0.72 -2.03
CA GLU A 81 -3.71 0.44 -1.73
C GLU A 81 -4.42 1.75 -2.12
N VAL A 82 -5.09 1.77 -3.27
CA VAL A 82 -5.91 2.90 -3.73
C VAL A 82 -7.04 3.21 -2.75
N ALA A 83 -7.72 2.19 -2.22
CA ALA A 83 -8.78 2.38 -1.24
C ALA A 83 -8.23 2.93 0.09
N ILE A 84 -7.06 2.46 0.55
CA ILE A 84 -6.39 2.98 1.75
C ILE A 84 -6.04 4.46 1.57
N LEU A 85 -5.35 4.80 0.47
CA LEU A 85 -4.93 6.18 0.17
C LEU A 85 -6.14 7.11 0.05
N SER A 86 -7.17 6.70 -0.69
CA SER A 86 -8.38 7.49 -0.89
C SER A 86 -9.14 7.73 0.41
N ARG A 87 -9.21 6.72 1.29
CA ARG A 87 -9.84 6.86 2.62
C ARG A 87 -9.04 7.79 3.52
N LEU A 88 -7.71 7.71 3.48
CA LEU A 88 -6.84 8.59 4.25
C LEU A 88 -7.01 10.04 3.78
N ALA A 89 -6.89 10.29 2.46
CA ALA A 89 -7.07 11.60 1.86
C ALA A 89 -8.41 12.23 2.22
N ARG A 90 -9.51 11.48 2.14
CA ARG A 90 -10.84 11.99 2.55
C ARG A 90 -10.90 12.41 4.02
N ARG A 91 -10.17 11.72 4.90
CA ARG A 91 -10.15 12.03 6.35
C ARG A 91 -9.19 13.16 6.72
N THR A 92 -8.17 13.43 5.91
CA THR A 92 -7.11 14.39 6.25
C THR A 92 -7.14 15.67 5.42
N LEU A 93 -7.66 15.62 4.20
CA LEU A 93 -7.65 16.75 3.27
C LEU A 93 -8.99 17.50 3.22
N ASP A 94 -10.11 16.88 3.60
CA ASP A 94 -11.44 17.52 3.67
C ASP A 94 -11.85 18.26 2.38
N GLY A 95 -11.61 17.63 1.22
CA GLY A 95 -11.96 18.20 -0.09
C GLY A 95 -11.01 19.28 -0.61
N ARG A 96 -9.96 19.63 0.13
CA ARG A 96 -8.87 20.49 -0.34
C ARG A 96 -8.07 19.76 -1.40
N THR A 97 -8.02 20.34 -2.60
CA THR A 97 -7.31 19.82 -3.79
C THR A 97 -6.04 20.61 -4.11
N ASP A 98 -5.71 21.59 -3.29
CA ASP A 98 -4.42 22.29 -3.25
C ASP A 98 -3.34 21.32 -2.75
N ILE A 99 -2.89 20.47 -3.67
CA ILE A 99 -1.64 19.74 -3.57
C ILE A 99 -0.55 20.77 -3.95
N PRO A 100 0.43 21.08 -3.07
CA PRO A 100 1.54 21.95 -3.44
C PRO A 100 2.38 21.36 -4.58
#